data_AF-A0A6M7W3D1-F1
#
_entry.id   AF-A0A6M7W3D1-F1
#
_cell.length_a   1.000
_cell.length_b   1.000
_cell.length_c   1.000
_cell.angle_alpha   90.00
_cell.angle_beta   90.00
_cell.angle_gamma   90.00
#
_symmetry.space_group_name_H-M   'P 1'
#
loop_
_entity.id
_entity.type
_entity.pdbx_description
1 polymer ?
#
loop_
_entity_poly.entity_id
_entity_poly.type
_entity_poly.pdbx_seq_one_letter_code
_entity_poly.pdbx_strand_id
1 'polypeptide(L)' 'MQKPYEIAYFARKHGITQAQARQITKDFGPSRVRCDTAAQELNLAVARSSPRMSDGRHLSSLPKE' A
#
# COMPACT_ATOMS: atom_id res chain seq x y z
N MET A 1 13.17 -5.67 -15.60
CA MET A 1 11.96 -6.33 -15.06
C MET A 1 11.69 -5.77 -13.67
N GLN A 2 10.72 -4.86 -13.52
CA GLN A 2 10.30 -4.38 -12.19
C GLN A 2 9.52 -5.51 -11.52
N LYS A 3 10.04 -6.03 -10.40
CA LYS A 3 9.49 -7.21 -9.74
C LYS A 3 8.10 -6.85 -9.15
N PRO A 4 7.01 -7.51 -9.59
CA PRO A 4 5.66 -7.22 -9.10
C PRO A 4 5.51 -7.43 -7.59
N TYR A 5 6.39 -8.24 -6.99
CA TYR A 5 6.45 -8.50 -5.56
C TYR A 5 6.65 -7.23 -4.72
N GLU A 6 7.48 -6.28 -5.19
CA GLU A 6 7.79 -5.08 -4.44
C GLU A 6 6.57 -4.14 -4.35
N ILE A 7 5.79 -4.06 -5.43
CA ILE A 7 4.58 -3.24 -5.54
C ILE A 7 3.45 -3.80 -4.66
N ALA A 8 3.25 -5.12 -4.65
CA ALA A 8 2.25 -5.77 -3.83
C ALA A 8 2.57 -5.63 -2.33
N TYR A 9 3.84 -5.77 -1.95
CA TYR A 9 4.28 -5.54 -0.58
C TYR A 9 4.13 -4.07 -0.17
N PHE A 10 4.51 -3.15 -1.05
CA PHE A 10 4.40 -1.71 -0.82
C PHE A 10 2.94 -1.27 -0.64
N ALA A 11 2.05 -1.75 -1.50
CA ALA A 11 0.61 -1.56 -1.38
C ALA A 11 0.08 -1.99 -0.01
N ARG A 12 0.42 -3.21 0.43
CA ARG A 12 0.00 -3.75 1.73
C ARG A 12 0.58 -2.99 2.92
N LYS A 13 1.86 -2.60 2.85
CA LYS A 13 2.54 -1.86 3.92
C LYS A 13 1.90 -0.48 4.16
N HIS A 14 1.54 0.20 3.07
CA HIS A 14 1.04 1.58 3.13
C HIS A 14 -0.49 1.68 3.11
N GLY A 15 -1.22 0.57 2.97
CA GLY A 15 -2.68 0.58 2.88
C GLY A 15 -3.22 1.19 1.59
N ILE A 16 -2.42 1.19 0.52
CA ILE A 16 -2.77 1.73 -0.79
C ILE A 16 -2.98 0.60 -1.80
N THR A 17 -3.59 0.91 -2.94
CA THR A 17 -3.78 -0.07 -4.02
C THR A 17 -2.49 -0.30 -4.82
N GLN A 18 -2.37 -1.47 -5.46
CA GLN A 18 -1.24 -1.78 -6.35
C GLN A 18 -1.13 -0.81 -7.53
N ALA A 19 -2.25 -0.23 -7.98
CA ALA A 19 -2.27 0.79 -9.03
C ALA A 19 -1.62 2.10 -8.55
N GLN A 20 -1.94 2.54 -7.33
CA GLN A 20 -1.32 3.71 -6.70
C GLN A 20 0.16 3.47 -6.43
N ALA A 21 0.54 2.29 -5.92
CA ALA A 21 1.93 1.90 -5.76
C ALA A 21 2.71 1.96 -7.10
N ARG A 22 2.11 1.44 -8.19
CA ARG A 22 2.67 1.55 -9.55
C ARG A 22 2.86 3.00 -9.99
N GLN A 23 1.89 3.86 -9.75
CA GLN A 23 1.98 5.29 -10.08
C GLN A 23 3.09 5.96 -9.30
N ILE A 24 3.17 5.74 -7.98
CA ILE A 24 4.21 6.31 -7.12
C ILE A 24 5.60 5.88 -7.59
N THR A 25 5.82 4.59 -7.86
CA THR A 25 7.12 4.11 -8.38
C THR A 25 7.44 4.67 -9.77
N LYS A 26 6.42 4.94 -10.60
CA LYS A 26 6.61 5.56 -11.93
C LYS A 26 6.96 7.05 -11.82
N ASP A 27 6.37 7.76 -10.86
CA ASP A 27 6.52 9.21 -10.68
C ASP A 27 7.83 9.57 -9.95
N PHE A 28 8.15 8.82 -8.89
CA PHE A 28 9.30 9.09 -8.02
C PHE A 28 10.54 8.22 -8.32
N GLY A 29 10.40 7.22 -9.20
CA GLY A 29 11.48 6.30 -9.55
C GLY A 29 11.89 5.36 -8.40
N PRO A 30 13.14 4.83 -8.38
CA PRO A 30 13.60 3.89 -7.34
C PRO A 30 13.91 4.56 -5.99
N SER A 31 13.53 5.82 -5.80
CA SER A 31 13.77 6.56 -4.56
C SER A 31 12.80 6.10 -3.47
N ARG A 32 13.27 5.16 -2.63
CA ARG A 32 12.48 4.56 -1.55
C ARG A 32 11.88 5.60 -0.59
N VAL A 33 12.64 6.64 -0.25
CA VAL A 33 12.20 7.72 0.65
C VAL A 33 11.02 8.48 0.07
N ARG A 34 11.12 8.93 -1.19
CA ARG A 34 10.05 9.67 -1.87
C ARG A 34 8.79 8.82 -2.04
N CYS A 35 8.97 7.55 -2.40
CA CYS A 35 7.85 6.62 -2.49
C CYS A 35 7.13 6.46 -1.15
N ASP A 36 7.88 6.24 -0.07
CA ASP A 36 7.33 6.01 1.28
C ASP A 36 6.54 7.24 1.76
N THR A 37 7.08 8.46 1.58
CA THR A 37 6.36 9.71 1.88
C THR A 37 5.08 9.84 1.05
N ALA A 38 5.15 9.67 -0.27
CA ALA A 38 3.99 9.81 -1.15
C ALA A 38 2.91 8.77 -0.82
N ALA A 39 3.29 7.54 -0.48
CA ALA A 39 2.35 6.50 -0.08
C ALA A 39 1.69 6.78 1.26
N GLN A 40 2.43 7.33 2.23
CA GLN A 40 1.88 7.76 3.52
C GLN A 40 0.88 8.90 3.34
N GLU A 41 1.23 9.94 2.57
CA GLU A 41 0.33 11.06 2.29
C GLU A 41 -0.92 10.61 1.56
N LEU A 42 -0.78 9.71 0.59
CA LEU A 42 -1.89 9.20 -0.19
C LEU A 42 -2.82 8.32 0.66
N ASN A 43 -2.29 7.48 1.54
CA ASN A 43 -3.09 6.73 2.51
C ASN A 43 -3.82 7.66 3.48
N LEU A 44 -3.15 8.69 3.99
CA LEU A 44 -3.76 9.67 4.87
C LEU A 44 -4.88 10.44 4.16
N ALA A 45 -4.67 10.85 2.91
CA ALA A 45 -5.68 11.50 2.09
C ALA A 45 -6.87 10.56 1.85
N VAL A 46 -6.64 9.30 1.45
CA VAL A 46 -7.69 8.30 1.24
C VAL A 46 -8.46 8.01 2.54
N ALA A 47 -7.76 7.89 3.67
CA ALA A 47 -8.39 7.68 4.99
C ALA A 47 -9.28 8.86 5.40
N ARG A 48 -8.95 10.09 4.96
CA ARG A 48 -9.77 11.29 5.19
C ARG A 48 -10.92 11.41 4.19
N SER A 49 -10.75 10.87 2.98
CA SER A 49 -11.73 10.96 1.89
C SER A 49 -12.71 9.78 1.82
N SER A 50 -12.44 8.64 2.47
CA SER A 50 -13.34 7.48 2.48
C SER A 50 -13.88 7.18 3.88
N PRO A 51 -15.19 7.42 4.15
CA PRO A 51 -15.82 6.89 5.34
C PRO A 51 -16.01 5.38 5.14
N ARG A 52 -15.26 4.57 5.89
CA ARG A 52 -15.48 3.12 6.07
C ARG A 52 -15.58 2.31 4.78
N MET A 53 -14.44 1.79 4.35
CA MET A 53 -14.42 0.53 3.62
C MET A 53 -13.70 -0.48 4.49
N SER A 54 -14.47 -1.41 5.04
CA SER A 54 -14.04 -2.54 5.83
C SER A 54 -13.20 -3.48 4.98
N ASP A 55 -11.90 -3.24 4.81
CA ASP A 55 -11.01 -4.27 4.28
C ASP A 55 -10.77 -5.29 5.41
N GLY A 56 -11.45 -6.42 5.28
CA GLY A 56 -11.43 -7.49 6.26
C GLY A 56 -10.01 -7.87 6.62
N ARG A 57 -9.74 -7.86 7.93
CA ARG A 57 -8.70 -8.71 8.53
C ARG A 57 -8.87 -10.13 8.01
N HIS A 58 -8.11 -10.48 6.99
CA HIS A 58 -7.91 -11.87 6.60
C HIS A 58 -6.42 -12.20 6.69
N LEU A 59 -5.96 -12.39 7.92
CA LEU A 59 -4.98 -13.43 8.22
C LEU A 59 -5.55 -14.20 9.42
N SER A 60 -6.43 -15.12 9.07
CA SER A 60 -6.65 -16.44 9.68
C SER A 60 -6.12 -16.65 11.10
N SER A 61 -7.07 -16.82 12.02
CA SER A 61 -6.95 -17.62 13.23
C SER A 61 -6.14 -18.89 12.99
N LEU A 62 -5.13 -19.14 13.82
CA LEU A 62 -4.70 -20.50 14.14
C LEU A 62 -4.98 -20.72 15.63
N PRO A 63 -5.97 -21.55 16.01
CA PRO A 63 -5.90 -22.24 17.28
C PRO A 63 -4.99 -23.46 17.10
N LYS A 64 -4.07 -23.68 18.02
CA LYS A 64 -3.59 -25.04 18.27
C LYS A 64 -3.43 -25.25 19.77
N GLU A 65 -4.09 -26.31 20.18
CA GLU A 65 -4.37 -26.81 21.53
C GLU A 65 -3.09 -27.10 22.34
#